data_AF-A0A814AU76-F1
#
_entry.id   AF-A0A814AU76-F1
#
_cell.length_a   1.000
_cell.length_b   1.000
_cell.length_c   1.000
_cell.angle_alpha   90.00
_cell.angle_beta   90.00
_cell.angle_gamma   90.00
#
_symmetry.space_group_name_H-M   'P 1'
#
loop_
_entity.id
_entity.type
_entity.pdbx_description
1 polymer ?
#
loop_
_entity_poly.entity_id
_entity_poly.type
_entity_poly.pdbx_seq_one_letter_code
_entity_poly.pdbx_strand_id
1 'polypeptide(L)'
;MTSEATIPNGLDHQVDSCLTTNDINWACDDQENQSTTKLDNDKELILKLDNLLLDDQNDPEIYFHSYKSENEMSSIMTLISGTLSEPYSIYTYRYFIHNWPDLCFLCSNRQTNELIGAIVSKLDLHKKVLRRGYIAMLAINKEYRRKKIASKLVLMSIREMIRRGCDEIVLEAEVNNDAALNLLKLWLK
;
A
#
# COMPACT_ATOMS: atom_id res chain seq x y z
N MET A 1 5.13 8.68 19.93
CA MET A 1 3.88 7.87 19.89
C MET A 1 3.51 7.75 18.43
N THR A 2 3.49 6.53 17.90
CA THR A 2 3.00 6.19 16.56
C THR A 2 1.52 5.82 16.65
N SER A 3 0.73 6.10 15.61
CA SER A 3 -0.67 5.68 15.52
C SER A 3 -0.83 4.71 14.34
N GLU A 4 -1.32 3.51 14.62
CA GLU A 4 -1.67 2.51 13.60
C GLU A 4 -3.08 2.80 13.07
N ALA A 5 -3.22 2.92 11.76
CA ALA A 5 -4.51 3.01 11.10
C ALA A 5 -4.72 1.75 10.25
N THR A 6 -5.81 1.01 10.52
CA THR A 6 -6.24 -0.15 9.72
C THR A 6 -7.35 0.31 8.80
N ILE A 7 -7.23 0.08 7.49
CA ILE A 7 -8.32 0.27 6.54
C ILE A 7 -9.06 -1.07 6.42
N PRO A 8 -10.28 -1.21 6.99
CA PRO A 8 -11.05 -2.43 6.83
C PRO A 8 -11.62 -2.50 5.40
N ASN A 9 -11.35 -3.59 4.69
CA ASN A 9 -12.28 -4.04 3.65
C ASN A 9 -13.48 -4.63 4.38
N GLY A 10 -14.60 -3.91 4.37
CA GLY A 10 -15.71 -4.09 5.30
C GLY A 10 -16.17 -5.54 5.48
N LEU A 11 -15.92 -6.08 6.68
CA LEU A 11 -16.56 -7.26 7.27
C LEU A 11 -16.48 -7.10 8.79
N ASP A 12 -17.55 -6.60 9.42
CA ASP A 12 -17.75 -6.68 10.88
C ASP A 12 -18.30 -8.08 11.20
N HIS A 13 -17.50 -8.91 11.87
CA HIS A 13 -17.98 -10.16 12.48
C HIS A 13 -18.16 -9.97 13.98
N GLN A 14 -19.42 -9.73 14.40
CA GLN A 14 -19.83 -9.91 15.80
C GLN A 14 -19.87 -11.39 16.14
N VAL A 15 -19.31 -11.73 17.30
CA VAL A 15 -19.29 -13.07 17.89
C VAL A 15 -20.38 -13.10 18.96
N ASP A 16 -21.35 -14.01 18.85
CA ASP A 16 -22.25 -14.36 19.93
C ASP A 16 -22.46 -15.88 20.04
N SER A 17 -22.77 -16.29 21.26
CA SER A 17 -22.56 -17.58 21.92
C SER A 17 -23.54 -18.73 21.60
N CYS A 18 -23.01 -19.96 21.68
CA CYS A 18 -23.57 -21.25 22.14
C CYS A 18 -25.06 -21.64 21.91
N LEU A 19 -25.31 -22.83 21.32
CA LEU A 19 -26.08 -23.98 21.88
C LEU A 19 -26.16 -25.16 20.86
N THR A 20 -26.68 -26.30 21.32
CA THR A 20 -26.30 -27.70 21.03
C THR A 20 -27.18 -28.53 20.05
N THR A 21 -26.58 -29.61 19.51
CA THR A 21 -27.10 -30.97 19.11
C THR A 21 -28.02 -31.20 17.88
N ASN A 22 -27.50 -32.08 17.00
CA ASN A 22 -28.07 -33.13 16.11
C ASN A 22 -29.34 -32.88 15.27
N ASP A 23 -29.22 -32.97 13.94
CA ASP A 23 -29.84 -34.02 13.10
C ASP A 23 -29.43 -33.92 11.61
N ILE A 24 -29.58 -35.02 10.88
CA ILE A 24 -28.91 -35.39 9.63
C ILE A 24 -29.69 -34.98 8.34
N ASN A 25 -28.91 -34.56 7.33
CA ASN A 25 -29.04 -34.71 5.85
C ASN A 25 -29.53 -33.56 4.93
N TRP A 26 -28.72 -33.45 3.85
CA TRP A 26 -28.96 -32.93 2.49
C TRP A 26 -28.74 -31.44 2.20
N ALA A 27 -27.50 -31.10 1.82
CA ALA A 27 -27.20 -30.39 0.57
C ALA A 27 -25.67 -30.36 0.37
N CYS A 28 -25.18 -31.00 -0.70
CA CYS A 28 -23.97 -30.50 -1.35
C CYS A 28 -24.41 -29.28 -2.14
N ASP A 29 -24.20 -28.08 -1.60
CA ASP A 29 -24.09 -26.82 -2.33
C ASP A 29 -23.61 -25.73 -1.35
N ASP A 30 -22.93 -24.71 -1.88
CA ASP A 30 -22.49 -23.47 -1.23
C ASP A 30 -21.10 -23.46 -0.53
N GLN A 31 -20.04 -23.68 -1.31
CA GLN A 31 -18.74 -23.01 -1.09
C GLN A 31 -18.31 -22.07 -2.24
N GLU A 32 -19.21 -21.69 -3.14
CA GLU A 32 -18.87 -20.85 -4.31
C GLU A 32 -19.24 -19.35 -4.18
N ASN A 33 -19.87 -18.90 -3.09
CA ASN A 33 -20.52 -17.58 -3.06
C ASN A 33 -19.71 -16.44 -2.39
N GLN A 34 -18.62 -16.73 -1.65
CA GLN A 34 -17.76 -15.69 -1.04
C GLN A 34 -16.55 -15.30 -1.90
N SER A 35 -16.06 -16.22 -2.75
CA SER A 35 -14.85 -15.98 -3.54
C SER A 35 -15.13 -15.15 -4.80
N THR A 36 -16.32 -15.29 -5.39
CA THR A 36 -16.80 -14.52 -6.55
C THR A 36 -17.01 -13.06 -6.21
N THR A 37 -17.65 -12.77 -5.08
CA THR A 37 -17.97 -11.40 -4.63
C THR A 37 -16.72 -10.56 -4.32
N LYS A 38 -15.71 -11.14 -3.65
CA LYS A 38 -14.44 -10.43 -3.40
C LYS A 38 -13.70 -10.11 -4.69
N LEU A 39 -13.59 -11.09 -5.59
CA LEU A 39 -12.86 -10.92 -6.84
C LEU A 39 -13.49 -9.84 -7.73
N ASP A 40 -14.82 -9.76 -7.77
CA ASP A 40 -15.51 -8.76 -8.57
C ASP A 40 -15.39 -7.35 -7.95
N ASN A 41 -15.43 -7.25 -6.62
CA ASN A 41 -15.11 -6.00 -5.91
C ASN A 41 -13.66 -5.54 -6.17
N ASP A 42 -12.69 -6.45 -6.10
CA ASP A 42 -11.28 -6.16 -6.35
C ASP A 42 -11.07 -5.66 -7.79
N LYS A 43 -11.73 -6.27 -8.79
CA LYS A 43 -11.69 -5.79 -10.18
C LYS A 43 -12.26 -4.37 -10.31
N GLU A 44 -13.39 -4.08 -9.67
CA GLU A 44 -14.00 -2.75 -9.70
C GLU A 44 -13.08 -1.71 -9.04
N LEU A 45 -12.48 -2.04 -7.90
CA LEU A 45 -11.50 -1.19 -7.21
C LEU A 45 -10.27 -0.95 -8.07
N ILE A 46 -9.71 -1.99 -8.70
CA ILE A 46 -8.58 -1.86 -9.62
C ILE A 46 -8.93 -0.93 -10.78
N LEU A 47 -10.12 -1.07 -11.38
CA LEU A 47 -10.56 -0.21 -12.48
C LEU A 47 -10.68 1.26 -12.05
N LYS A 48 -11.24 1.51 -10.86
CA LYS A 48 -11.30 2.86 -10.27
C LYS A 48 -9.89 3.44 -10.05
N LEU A 49 -8.98 2.65 -9.51
CA LEU A 49 -7.59 3.06 -9.28
C LEU A 49 -6.84 3.31 -10.59
N ASP A 50 -7.02 2.47 -11.60
CA ASP A 50 -6.43 2.66 -12.92
C ASP A 50 -6.91 4.00 -13.52
N ASN A 51 -8.21 4.30 -13.46
CA ASN A 51 -8.75 5.58 -13.91
C ASN A 51 -8.15 6.79 -13.18
N LEU A 52 -7.96 6.71 -11.86
CA LEU A 52 -7.30 7.76 -11.07
C LEU A 52 -5.82 7.95 -11.42
N LEU A 53 -5.18 6.93 -11.99
CA LEU A 53 -3.77 6.96 -12.37
C LEU A 53 -3.54 7.37 -13.83
N LEU A 54 -4.57 7.44 -14.67
CA LEU A 54 -4.48 7.75 -16.11
C LEU A 54 -3.90 9.14 -16.43
N ASP A 55 -4.04 10.12 -15.53
CA ASP A 55 -3.72 11.54 -15.81
C ASP A 55 -2.21 11.88 -15.91
N ASP A 56 -1.31 10.92 -15.72
CA ASP A 56 0.11 11.21 -15.45
C ASP A 56 1.04 11.37 -16.64
N GLN A 57 0.68 10.86 -17.80
CA GLN A 57 1.63 10.74 -18.90
C GLN A 57 2.07 12.11 -19.45
N ASN A 58 1.43 13.19 -18.97
CA ASN A 58 1.63 14.55 -19.44
C ASN A 58 2.37 15.46 -18.46
N ASP A 59 2.81 14.99 -17.29
CA ASP A 59 3.68 15.82 -16.44
C ASP A 59 5.08 15.94 -17.09
N PRO A 60 5.50 17.14 -17.52
CA PRO A 60 6.77 17.32 -18.20
C PRO A 60 7.97 17.28 -17.24
N GLU A 61 7.73 17.47 -15.93
CA GLU A 61 8.76 17.60 -14.91
C GLU A 61 9.08 16.26 -14.24
N ILE A 62 8.06 15.43 -13.97
CA ILE A 62 8.21 14.20 -13.19
C ILE A 62 7.70 12.95 -13.93
N TYR A 63 8.16 11.79 -13.50
CA TYR A 63 7.64 10.50 -13.95
C TYR A 63 7.68 9.46 -12.84
N PHE A 64 6.75 8.51 -12.90
CA PHE A 64 6.62 7.45 -11.92
C PHE A 64 7.04 6.11 -12.53
N HIS A 65 7.71 5.28 -11.76
CA HIS A 65 8.14 3.96 -12.20
C HIS A 65 8.27 2.99 -11.01
N SER A 66 8.20 1.70 -11.29
CA SER A 66 8.59 0.66 -10.34
C SER A 66 10.10 0.67 -10.13
N TYR A 67 10.54 0.23 -8.96
CA TYR A 67 11.95 -0.07 -8.70
C TYR A 67 12.49 -1.06 -9.73
N LYS A 68 13.70 -0.80 -10.25
CA LYS A 68 14.31 -1.60 -11.33
C LYS A 68 15.52 -2.40 -10.86
N SER A 69 16.40 -1.78 -10.08
CA SER A 69 17.66 -2.42 -9.67
C SER A 69 18.34 -1.70 -8.51
N GLU A 70 19.33 -2.37 -7.93
CA GLU A 70 20.15 -1.87 -6.82
C GLU A 70 20.81 -0.51 -7.07
N ASN A 71 20.94 -0.09 -8.33
CA ASN A 71 21.44 1.25 -8.67
C ASN A 71 20.56 2.36 -8.09
N GLU A 72 19.27 2.10 -7.87
CA GLU A 72 18.32 3.06 -7.29
C GLU A 72 18.34 3.05 -5.74
N MET A 73 18.95 2.02 -5.13
CA MET A 73 19.00 1.83 -3.67
C MET A 73 19.62 3.02 -2.96
N SER A 74 20.76 3.53 -3.48
CA SER A 74 21.45 4.67 -2.85
C SER A 74 20.56 5.91 -2.82
N SER A 75 19.88 6.21 -3.92
CA SER A 75 18.97 7.36 -4.01
C SER A 75 17.78 7.22 -3.08
N ILE A 76 17.20 6.01 -2.97
CA ILE A 76 16.09 5.70 -2.05
C ILE A 76 16.53 5.93 -0.60
N MET A 77 17.70 5.40 -0.22
CA MET A 77 18.25 5.55 1.13
C MET A 77 18.51 7.03 1.45
N THR A 78 19.10 7.79 0.53
CA THR A 78 19.34 9.23 0.72
C THR A 78 18.03 9.99 0.90
N LEU A 79 17.01 9.74 0.07
CA LEU A 79 15.72 10.41 0.16
C LEU A 79 14.99 10.10 1.48
N ILE A 80 14.93 8.81 1.87
CA ILE A 80 14.22 8.37 3.07
C ILE A 80 14.92 8.87 4.33
N SER A 81 16.25 8.73 4.42
CA SER A 81 17.03 9.21 5.57
C SER A 81 16.98 10.72 5.77
N GLY A 82 16.83 11.51 4.69
CA GLY A 82 16.63 12.95 4.78
C GLY A 82 15.19 13.39 5.12
N THR A 83 14.23 12.45 5.08
CA THR A 83 12.79 12.76 5.24
C THR A 83 12.20 12.21 6.52
N LEU A 84 12.61 11.00 6.93
CA LEU A 84 12.14 10.32 8.14
C LEU A 84 13.14 10.53 9.28
N SER A 85 12.60 10.63 10.50
CA SER A 85 13.33 10.86 11.75
C SER A 85 14.14 9.65 12.21
N GLU A 86 13.71 8.44 11.85
CA GLU A 86 14.34 7.18 12.28
C GLU A 86 15.34 6.65 11.24
N PRO A 87 16.61 6.43 11.63
CA PRO A 87 17.60 5.87 10.73
C PRO A 87 17.38 4.35 10.55
N TYR A 88 17.07 3.93 9.33
CA TYR A 88 17.06 2.51 8.99
C TYR A 88 18.45 2.01 8.59
N SER A 89 18.78 0.78 8.98
CA SER A 89 19.98 0.11 8.48
C SER A 89 19.83 -0.23 6.99
N ILE A 90 20.95 -0.37 6.27
CA ILE A 90 20.94 -0.87 4.88
C ILE A 90 20.22 -2.23 4.75
N TYR A 91 20.31 -3.08 5.78
CA TYR A 91 19.63 -4.37 5.81
C TYR A 91 18.11 -4.25 5.80
N THR A 92 17.57 -3.22 6.44
CA THR A 92 16.13 -2.95 6.43
C THR A 92 15.64 -2.63 5.03
N TYR A 93 16.33 -1.73 4.31
CA TYR A 93 15.99 -1.41 2.92
C TYR A 93 16.08 -2.65 2.02
N ARG A 94 17.19 -3.40 2.12
CA ARG A 94 17.39 -4.64 1.38
C ARG A 94 16.32 -5.67 1.68
N TYR A 95 15.89 -5.80 2.92
CA TYR A 95 14.83 -6.74 3.29
C TYR A 95 13.53 -6.43 2.53
N PHE A 96 13.07 -5.17 2.53
CA PHE A 96 11.84 -4.84 1.81
C PHE A 96 12.01 -4.94 0.29
N ILE A 97 13.05 -4.32 -0.26
CA ILE A 97 13.21 -4.16 -1.71
C ILE A 97 13.51 -5.49 -2.41
N HIS A 98 14.25 -6.41 -1.80
CA HIS A 98 14.49 -7.72 -2.42
C HIS A 98 13.28 -8.65 -2.32
N ASN A 99 12.53 -8.60 -1.22
CA ASN A 99 11.38 -9.50 -1.03
C ASN A 99 10.13 -8.99 -1.78
N TRP A 100 9.97 -7.67 -1.92
CA TRP A 100 8.83 -7.06 -2.60
C TRP A 100 9.24 -5.92 -3.56
N PRO A 101 10.09 -6.19 -4.56
CA PRO A 101 10.54 -5.17 -5.51
C PRO A 101 9.37 -4.54 -6.28
N ASP A 102 8.35 -5.34 -6.59
CA ASP A 102 7.16 -4.90 -7.32
C ASP A 102 6.23 -4.00 -6.49
N LEU A 103 6.40 -3.95 -5.16
CA LEU A 103 5.66 -3.06 -4.26
C LEU A 103 6.46 -1.80 -3.89
N CYS A 104 7.57 -1.58 -4.60
CA CYS A 104 8.40 -0.40 -4.48
C CYS A 104 8.20 0.49 -5.71
N PHE A 105 7.70 1.70 -5.49
CA PHE A 105 7.47 2.68 -6.55
C PHE A 105 8.21 3.98 -6.27
N LEU A 106 8.68 4.59 -7.35
CA LEU A 106 9.55 5.75 -7.34
C LEU A 106 8.97 6.84 -8.23
N CYS A 107 9.28 8.08 -7.88
CA CYS A 107 8.98 9.27 -8.67
C CYS A 107 10.29 10.03 -8.86
N SER A 108 10.64 10.34 -10.11
CA SER A 108 11.91 10.95 -10.47
C SER A 108 11.70 12.16 -11.38
N ASN A 109 12.63 13.11 -11.32
CA ASN A 109 12.65 14.25 -12.25
C ASN A 109 13.05 13.76 -13.65
N ARG A 110 12.29 14.13 -14.68
CA ARG A 110 12.50 13.67 -16.05
C ARG A 110 13.77 14.25 -16.69
N GLN A 111 14.21 15.44 -16.28
CA GLN A 111 15.38 16.12 -16.83
C GLN A 111 16.67 15.72 -16.09
N THR A 112 16.64 15.67 -14.77
CA THR A 112 17.84 15.44 -13.94
C THR A 112 18.02 13.98 -13.51
N ASN A 113 16.97 13.15 -13.63
CA ASN A 113 16.89 11.81 -13.01
C ASN A 113 17.06 11.81 -11.49
N GLU A 114 16.89 12.95 -10.83
CA GLU A 114 16.88 13.04 -9.38
C GLU A 114 15.64 12.33 -8.81
N LEU A 115 15.83 11.55 -7.74
CA LEU A 115 14.73 10.88 -7.05
C LEU A 115 13.95 11.88 -6.19
N ILE A 116 12.68 12.08 -6.53
CA ILE A 116 11.77 13.03 -5.87
C ILE A 116 10.95 12.34 -4.78
N GLY A 117 10.51 11.11 -5.04
CA GLY A 117 9.59 10.39 -4.16
C GLY A 117 9.83 8.90 -4.17
N ALA A 118 9.66 8.24 -3.03
CA ALA A 118 9.73 6.80 -2.92
C ALA A 118 8.68 6.27 -1.95
N ILE A 119 8.06 5.15 -2.33
CA ILE A 119 7.25 4.32 -1.44
C ILE A 119 7.84 2.91 -1.42
N VAL A 120 8.01 2.36 -0.21
CA VAL A 120 8.47 0.99 0.02
C VAL A 120 7.39 0.30 0.83
N SER A 121 6.90 -0.82 0.31
CA SER A 121 5.79 -1.56 0.92
C SER A 121 6.05 -3.06 0.90
N LYS A 122 5.29 -3.81 1.70
CA LYS A 122 5.28 -5.28 1.69
C LYS A 122 3.85 -5.81 1.63
N LEU A 123 3.72 -7.07 1.24
CA LEU A 123 2.48 -7.84 1.32
C LEU A 123 2.81 -9.23 1.89
N ASP A 124 2.25 -9.56 3.04
CA ASP A 124 2.57 -10.81 3.75
C ASP A 124 1.35 -11.37 4.50
N LEU A 125 1.41 -12.64 4.87
CA LEU A 125 0.37 -13.31 5.65
C LEU A 125 0.43 -12.86 7.12
N HIS A 126 -0.60 -12.14 7.54
CA HIS A 126 -0.87 -11.79 8.92
C HIS A 126 -1.77 -12.84 9.59
N LYS A 127 -1.39 -13.27 10.82
CA LYS A 127 -2.09 -14.30 11.60
C LYS A 127 -2.38 -15.60 10.84
N LYS A 128 -1.57 -15.91 9.80
CA LYS A 128 -1.67 -17.08 8.91
C LYS A 128 -2.96 -17.17 8.08
N VAL A 129 -3.79 -16.12 8.05
CA VAL A 129 -5.10 -16.14 7.37
C VAL A 129 -5.29 -14.96 6.43
N LEU A 130 -4.85 -13.76 6.81
CA LEU A 130 -5.10 -12.53 6.05
C LEU A 130 -3.84 -12.08 5.31
N ARG A 131 -3.94 -11.68 4.05
CA ARG A 131 -2.85 -11.00 3.32
C ARG A 131 -2.90 -9.52 3.66
N ARG A 132 -1.97 -9.07 4.49
CA ARG A 132 -1.87 -7.67 4.93
C ARG A 132 -0.82 -6.94 4.11
N GLY A 133 -1.24 -5.88 3.44
CA GLY A 133 -0.38 -4.85 2.87
C GLY A 133 0.14 -3.94 3.98
N TYR A 134 1.43 -3.63 3.96
CA TYR A 134 2.04 -2.69 4.89
C TYR A 134 2.89 -1.68 4.12
N ILE A 135 2.56 -0.40 4.25
CA ILE A 135 3.37 0.69 3.72
C ILE A 135 4.44 1.00 4.76
N ALA A 136 5.67 0.56 4.49
CA ALA A 136 6.76 0.66 5.45
C ALA A 136 7.39 2.05 5.47
N MET A 137 7.58 2.64 4.28
CA MET A 137 8.24 3.94 4.15
C MET A 137 7.58 4.72 3.02
N LEU A 138 7.34 6.01 3.25
CA LEU A 138 6.88 6.97 2.25
C LEU A 138 7.65 8.28 2.45
N ALA A 139 8.43 8.67 1.44
CA ALA A 139 9.24 9.88 1.48
C ALA A 139 9.07 10.68 0.19
N ILE A 140 8.88 12.00 0.34
CA ILE A 140 8.80 12.97 -0.75
C ILE A 140 9.73 14.13 -0.45
N ASN A 141 10.56 14.48 -1.43
CA ASN A 141 11.42 15.66 -1.41
C ASN A 141 10.56 16.90 -1.10
N LYS A 142 11.00 17.70 -0.12
CA LYS A 142 10.28 18.85 0.42
C LYS A 142 9.86 19.85 -0.66
N GLU A 143 10.71 20.05 -1.67
CA GLU A 143 10.48 21.00 -2.77
C GLU A 143 9.34 20.58 -3.71
N TYR A 144 9.01 19.28 -3.72
CA TYR A 144 7.98 18.69 -4.57
C TYR A 144 6.71 18.28 -3.79
N ARG A 145 6.60 18.69 -2.52
CA ARG A 145 5.39 18.45 -1.71
C ARG A 145 4.20 19.25 -2.24
N ARG A 146 2.99 18.86 -1.81
CA ARG A 146 1.71 19.46 -2.22
C ARG A 146 1.36 19.32 -3.72
N LYS A 147 2.19 18.62 -4.50
CA LYS A 147 1.92 18.22 -5.90
C LYS A 147 1.23 16.86 -6.04
N LYS A 148 0.56 16.35 -4.99
CA LYS A 148 -0.13 15.02 -4.95
C LYS A 148 0.74 13.78 -5.25
N ILE A 149 2.07 13.90 -5.30
CA ILE A 149 3.00 12.80 -5.57
C ILE A 149 2.86 11.66 -4.54
N ALA A 150 2.76 11.99 -3.24
CA ALA A 150 2.58 11.00 -2.18
C ALA A 150 1.31 10.16 -2.39
N SER A 151 0.18 10.83 -2.66
CA SER A 151 -1.10 10.16 -2.92
C SER A 151 -1.00 9.20 -4.10
N LYS A 152 -0.26 9.60 -5.14
CA LYS A 152 -0.06 8.77 -6.33
C LYS A 152 0.80 7.54 -6.07
N LEU A 153 1.90 7.68 -5.36
CA LEU A 153 2.73 6.54 -4.96
C LEU A 153 1.93 5.54 -4.10
N VAL A 154 1.12 6.05 -3.17
CA VAL A 154 0.23 5.22 -2.35
C VAL A 154 -0.81 4.50 -3.20
N LEU A 155 -1.47 5.20 -4.13
CA LEU A 155 -2.40 4.61 -5.10
C LEU A 155 -1.77 3.48 -5.90
N MET A 156 -0.56 3.69 -6.43
CA MET A 156 0.17 2.67 -7.19
C MET A 156 0.46 1.43 -6.34
N SER A 157 0.89 1.63 -5.09
CA SER A 157 1.17 0.55 -4.15
C SER A 157 -0.09 -0.23 -3.76
N ILE A 158 -1.16 0.47 -3.38
CA ILE A 158 -2.46 -0.14 -3.04
C ILE A 158 -3.00 -0.96 -4.21
N ARG A 159 -2.98 -0.40 -5.42
CA ARG A 159 -3.44 -1.09 -6.62
C ARG A 159 -2.68 -2.40 -6.83
N GLU A 160 -1.36 -2.40 -6.69
CA GLU A 160 -0.54 -3.60 -6.84
C GLU A 160 -0.78 -4.62 -5.70
N MET A 161 -1.02 -4.16 -4.49
CA MET A 161 -1.42 -5.02 -3.36
C MET A 161 -2.76 -5.72 -3.63
N ILE A 162 -3.79 -4.97 -4.05
CA ILE A 162 -5.13 -5.53 -4.36
C ILE A 162 -5.02 -6.56 -5.49
N ARG A 163 -4.25 -6.28 -6.55
CA ARG A 163 -3.98 -7.24 -7.63
C ARG A 163 -3.39 -8.56 -7.14
N ARG A 164 -2.67 -8.53 -6.02
CA ARG A 164 -2.06 -9.71 -5.38
C ARG A 164 -2.95 -10.33 -4.29
N GLY A 165 -4.21 -9.90 -4.21
CA GLY A 165 -5.22 -10.43 -3.30
C GLY A 165 -5.06 -9.94 -1.86
N CYS A 166 -4.58 -8.72 -1.65
CA CYS A 166 -4.53 -8.08 -0.34
C CYS A 166 -5.93 -7.98 0.30
N ASP A 167 -6.01 -8.28 1.59
CA ASP A 167 -7.25 -8.23 2.38
C ASP A 167 -7.38 -6.92 3.15
N GLU A 168 -6.25 -6.38 3.64
CA GLU A 168 -6.21 -5.16 4.45
C GLU A 168 -4.89 -4.42 4.23
N ILE A 169 -4.90 -3.10 4.35
CA ILE A 169 -3.71 -2.26 4.20
C ILE A 169 -3.51 -1.43 5.46
N VAL A 170 -2.27 -1.46 5.97
CA VAL A 170 -1.85 -0.74 7.17
C VAL A 170 -0.71 0.22 6.82
N LEU A 171 -0.76 1.40 7.41
CA LEU A 171 0.31 2.39 7.40
C LEU A 171 0.46 2.95 8.83
N GLU A 172 1.70 3.17 9.24
CA GLU A 172 2.03 3.89 10.46
C GLU A 172 2.56 5.28 10.10
N ALA A 173 2.10 6.29 10.82
CA ALA A 173 2.60 7.65 10.71
C ALA A 173 2.92 8.20 12.10
N GLU A 174 3.94 9.06 12.18
CA GLU A 174 4.16 9.85 13.38
C GLU A 174 2.97 10.78 13.62
N VAL A 175 2.54 10.92 14.87
CA VAL A 175 1.33 11.67 15.26
C VAL A 175 1.44 13.17 14.95
N ASN A 176 2.66 13.70 14.81
CA ASN A 176 2.93 15.08 14.43
C ASN A 176 3.05 15.29 12.90
N ASN A 177 2.90 14.23 12.09
CA ASN A 177 2.97 14.33 10.63
C ASN A 177 1.58 14.58 10.05
N ASP A 178 1.10 15.83 10.19
CA ASP A 178 -0.21 16.26 9.69
C ASP A 178 -0.42 15.94 8.20
N ALA A 179 0.65 15.97 7.40
CA ALA A 179 0.59 15.63 5.98
C ALA A 179 0.25 14.16 5.76
N ALA A 180 0.91 13.25 6.48
CA ALA A 180 0.61 11.82 6.42
C ALA A 180 -0.77 11.49 7.02
N LEU A 181 -1.14 12.14 8.13
CA LEU A 181 -2.46 11.95 8.76
C LEU A 181 -3.61 12.43 7.87
N ASN A 182 -3.44 13.54 7.14
CA ASN A 182 -4.45 14.00 6.18
C ASN A 182 -4.56 13.08 4.97
N LEU A 183 -3.44 12.51 4.52
CA LEU A 183 -3.44 11.50 3.47
C LEU A 183 -4.19 10.24 3.93
N LEU A 184 -3.96 9.77 5.16
CA LEU A 184 -4.67 8.65 5.77
C LEU A 184 -6.19 8.90 5.87
N LYS A 185 -6.60 10.07 6.38
CA LYS A 185 -8.02 10.43 6.54
C LYS A 185 -8.79 10.49 5.23
N LEU A 186 -8.10 10.79 4.12
CA LEU A 186 -8.72 10.82 2.79
C LEU A 186 -9.11 9.41 2.30
N TRP A 187 -8.38 8.37 2.72
CA TRP A 187 -8.59 6.99 2.29
C TRP A 187 -9.49 6.17 3.23
N LEU A 188 -9.66 6.62 4.47
CA LEU A 188 -10.51 5.99 5.48
C LEU A 188 -11.98 6.44 5.43
N LYS A 189 -12.33 7.42 4.58
CA LYS A 189 -13.68 7.95 4.41
C LYS A 189 -14.28 7.51 3.09
#